data_AF-A0AAV7CVV3-F1
#
_entry.id   AF-A0AAV7CVV3-F1
#
_cell.length_a   1.000
_cell.length_b   1.000
_cell.length_c   1.000
_cell.angle_alpha   90.00
_cell.angle_beta   90.00
_cell.angle_gamma   90.00
#
_symmetry.space_group_name_H-M   'P 1'
#
loop_
_entity.id
_entity.type
_entity.pdbx_description
1 polymer ?
#
loop_
_entity_poly.entity_id
_entity_poly.type
_entity_poly.pdbx_seq_one_letter_code
_entity_poly.pdbx_strand_id
1 'polypeptide(L)'
;MWNNHGGFDGGYGGSGMGGGGGGGYMQSPGGFGSPAPTQGEKKSRSRAQQIVPCTVSQLLSAAQSDELFKIGEVELSQVTIVGIVRHAEKAPTNILYKVDDMTAAPMDVRQWVDTDEVSHENVVVPPGSYVKVSGHLRSFQNKKSVVAFKIAPVEDMNEFVSHMLEVVQAHMSLNAQTAPSVGGTSMALSTPGRMGNAGGSFTGGTELQTNGLTAHQSQVI
;
A
#
# COMPACT_ATOMS: atom_id res chain seq x y z
N MET A 1 -26.37 40.46 62.43
CA MET A 1 -25.62 41.72 62.49
C MET A 1 -25.22 42.07 61.07
N TRP A 2 -25.74 43.20 60.59
CA TRP A 2 -25.65 43.73 59.23
C TRP A 2 -24.31 44.40 58.97
N ASN A 3 -23.87 44.37 57.71
CA ASN A 3 -23.39 45.51 56.92
C ASN A 3 -23.21 45.02 55.46
N ASN A 4 -23.52 45.74 54.38
CA ASN A 4 -24.38 46.90 54.12
C ASN A 4 -24.37 47.10 52.58
N HIS A 5 -25.56 47.30 51.98
CA HIS A 5 -25.94 47.98 50.71
C HIS A 5 -25.04 47.93 49.44
N GLY A 6 -25.52 47.56 48.25
CA GLY A 6 -26.58 48.21 47.42
C GLY A 6 -25.89 49.16 46.41
N GLY A 7 -26.05 49.18 45.09
CA GLY A 7 -27.17 48.89 44.18
C GLY A 7 -27.89 50.19 43.78
N PHE A 8 -27.59 50.80 42.61
CA PHE A 8 -28.35 51.82 41.82
C PHE A 8 -27.53 52.07 40.51
N ASP A 9 -27.99 51.87 39.27
CA ASP A 9 -29.07 52.45 38.42
C ASP A 9 -28.72 53.79 37.70
N GLY A 10 -29.16 53.89 36.44
CA GLY A 10 -29.15 55.07 35.56
C GLY A 10 -28.34 54.85 34.26
N GLY A 11 -28.84 54.94 33.03
CA GLY A 11 -30.08 55.51 32.51
C GLY A 11 -29.79 56.28 31.21
N TYR A 12 -30.25 55.71 30.08
CA TYR A 12 -30.68 56.27 28.77
C TYR A 12 -30.07 57.53 28.08
N GLY A 13 -30.06 57.46 26.74
CA GLY A 13 -30.07 58.58 25.79
C GLY A 13 -28.79 58.68 24.95
N GLY A 14 -28.76 58.87 23.63
CA GLY A 14 -29.76 59.19 22.60
C GLY A 14 -28.97 59.68 21.37
N SER A 15 -29.38 59.21 20.18
CA SER A 15 -29.01 59.60 18.80
C SER A 15 -28.02 60.76 18.54
N GLY A 16 -27.02 60.51 17.69
CA GLY A 16 -26.20 61.55 17.02
C GLY A 16 -25.60 61.04 15.71
N MET A 17 -25.75 61.83 14.66
CA MET A 17 -25.64 61.47 13.24
C MET A 17 -24.30 61.93 12.63
N GLY A 18 -23.72 61.13 11.73
CA GLY A 18 -22.92 61.63 10.60
C GLY A 18 -21.39 61.58 10.69
N GLY A 19 -20.75 61.35 9.55
CA GLY A 19 -19.38 61.81 9.27
C GLY A 19 -18.47 60.74 8.69
N GLY A 20 -18.07 60.89 7.43
CA GLY A 20 -17.23 59.94 6.72
C GLY A 20 -15.74 59.95 7.10
N GLY A 21 -15.04 58.96 6.55
CA GLY A 21 -13.66 59.11 6.10
C GLY A 21 -12.57 58.56 7.03
N GLY A 22 -11.60 57.89 6.41
CA GLY A 22 -10.22 57.82 6.92
C GLY A 22 -9.81 56.44 7.41
N GLY A 23 -8.90 55.81 6.68
CA GLY A 23 -8.16 54.64 7.14
C GLY A 23 -7.20 54.95 8.29
N GLY A 24 -6.77 53.91 8.99
CA GLY A 24 -5.76 54.03 10.04
C GLY A 24 -5.74 52.87 11.03
N TYR A 25 -4.99 51.84 10.69
CA TYR A 25 -4.19 50.98 11.59
C TYR A 25 -4.34 51.17 13.11
N MET A 26 -5.01 50.19 13.76
CA MET A 26 -4.68 49.74 15.12
C MET A 26 -4.94 48.23 15.21
N GLN A 27 -3.89 47.42 15.01
CA GLN A 27 -3.88 46.01 15.38
C GLN A 27 -3.49 45.93 16.86
N SER A 28 -4.41 45.41 17.68
CA SER A 28 -4.19 45.13 19.10
C SER A 28 -3.27 43.91 19.26
N PRO A 29 -2.32 43.89 20.20
CA PRO A 29 -1.38 42.78 20.37
C PRO A 29 -2.06 41.61 21.08
N GLY A 30 -2.56 40.64 20.31
CA GLY A 30 -3.11 39.40 20.86
C GLY A 30 -4.13 38.74 19.94
N GLY A 31 -3.66 38.19 18.81
CA GLY A 31 -4.52 37.48 17.86
C GLY A 31 -3.76 36.38 17.14
N PHE A 32 -4.26 35.16 17.30
CA PHE A 32 -3.87 33.93 16.62
C PHE A 32 -3.80 34.13 15.09
N GLY A 33 -2.58 34.25 14.56
CA GLY A 33 -2.30 34.39 13.13
C GLY A 33 -1.59 33.14 12.61
N SER A 34 -2.26 32.39 11.74
CA SER A 34 -1.74 31.20 11.05
C SER A 34 -0.39 31.48 10.40
N PRO A 35 0.62 30.60 10.52
CA PRO A 35 1.89 30.79 9.81
C PRO A 35 1.65 30.67 8.30
N ALA A 36 2.11 31.68 7.57
CA ALA A 36 2.16 31.69 6.12
C ALA A 36 2.91 30.45 5.59
N PRO A 37 2.45 29.82 4.50
CA PRO A 37 3.12 28.64 3.97
C PRO A 37 4.45 29.07 3.35
N THR A 38 5.54 28.78 4.03
CA THR A 38 6.86 28.77 3.42
C THR A 38 6.87 27.66 2.38
N GLN A 39 7.30 28.04 1.18
CA GLN A 39 7.46 27.22 -0.01
C GLN A 39 8.57 26.19 0.22
N GLY A 40 8.30 25.18 1.03
CA GLY A 40 9.07 23.95 1.10
C GLY A 40 8.43 22.96 0.14
N GLU A 41 9.13 22.58 -0.92
CA GLU A 41 8.78 21.47 -1.79
C GLU A 41 8.71 20.18 -0.97
N LYS A 42 7.58 19.96 -0.30
CA LYS A 42 7.19 18.62 0.14
C LYS A 42 6.93 17.86 -1.15
N LYS A 43 7.98 17.17 -1.63
CA LYS A 43 7.82 16.00 -2.48
C LYS A 43 6.86 15.08 -1.75
N SER A 44 5.58 15.23 -2.08
CA SER A 44 4.53 14.31 -1.72
C SER A 44 4.94 12.99 -2.35
N ARG A 45 5.65 12.15 -1.58
CA ARG A 45 5.71 10.71 -1.86
C ARG A 45 4.33 10.15 -1.52
N SER A 46 3.33 10.57 -2.27
CA SER A 46 2.07 9.87 -2.47
C SER A 46 2.34 8.65 -3.35
N ARG A 47 3.31 7.81 -2.97
CA ARG A 47 3.38 6.47 -3.51
C ARG A 47 2.31 5.71 -2.76
N ALA A 48 1.20 5.40 -3.42
CA ALA A 48 0.18 4.53 -2.86
C ALA A 48 0.88 3.29 -2.29
N GLN A 49 0.69 3.02 -1.00
CA GLN A 49 1.27 1.83 -0.38
C GLN A 49 0.59 0.61 -0.99
N GLN A 50 1.25 -0.02 -1.95
CA GLN A 50 0.74 -1.20 -2.63
C GLN A 50 0.82 -2.39 -1.67
N ILE A 51 -0.27 -3.15 -1.55
CA ILE A 51 -0.29 -4.45 -0.89
C ILE A 51 0.23 -5.47 -1.90
N VAL A 52 1.34 -6.13 -1.59
CA VAL A 52 1.99 -7.09 -2.50
C VAL A 52 1.67 -8.52 -2.07
N PRO A 53 1.04 -9.34 -2.94
CA PRO A 53 0.86 -10.76 -2.66
C PRO A 53 2.22 -11.45 -2.70
N CYS A 54 2.55 -12.17 -1.63
CA CYS A 54 3.83 -12.85 -1.46
C CYS A 54 3.63 -14.31 -1.04
N THR A 55 4.68 -15.11 -1.20
CA THR A 55 4.89 -16.37 -0.46
C THR A 55 5.68 -16.11 0.83
N VAL A 56 5.62 -17.05 1.78
CA VAL A 56 6.43 -17.01 3.00
C VAL A 56 7.93 -17.05 2.68
N SER A 57 8.36 -17.87 1.71
CA SER A 57 9.77 -17.94 1.30
C SER A 57 10.29 -16.62 0.75
N GLN A 58 9.47 -15.91 -0.02
CA GLN A 58 9.73 -14.56 -0.52
C GLN A 58 9.92 -13.59 0.65
N LEU A 59 8.98 -13.56 1.61
CA LEU A 59 9.08 -12.68 2.77
C LEU A 59 10.31 -12.98 3.63
N LEU A 60 10.62 -14.26 3.87
CA LEU A 60 11.79 -14.67 4.64
C LEU A 60 13.11 -14.30 3.94
N SER A 61 13.13 -14.39 2.61
CA SER A 61 14.30 -14.08 1.77
C SER A 61 14.44 -12.59 1.46
N ALA A 62 13.45 -11.76 1.82
CA ALA A 62 13.50 -10.33 1.57
C ALA A 62 14.74 -9.70 2.21
N ALA A 63 15.49 -8.94 1.42
CA ALA A 63 16.60 -8.15 1.90
C ALA A 63 16.06 -7.02 2.77
N GLN A 64 16.71 -6.77 3.90
CA GLN A 64 16.38 -5.68 4.80
C GLN A 64 17.50 -4.65 4.77
N SER A 65 17.14 -3.39 4.52
CA SER A 65 18.03 -2.25 4.67
C SER A 65 17.33 -1.23 5.54
N ASP A 66 17.81 -1.06 6.77
CA ASP A 66 17.16 -0.25 7.79
C ASP A 66 15.71 -0.73 8.04
N GLU A 67 14.71 0.11 7.80
CA GLU A 67 13.29 -0.24 7.94
C GLU A 67 12.64 -0.78 6.64
N LEU A 68 13.36 -0.79 5.52
CA LEU A 68 12.82 -1.18 4.22
C LEU A 68 13.12 -2.65 3.90
N PHE A 69 12.09 -3.34 3.39
CA PHE A 69 12.21 -4.70 2.87
C PHE A 69 12.15 -4.70 1.34
N LYS A 70 12.94 -5.56 0.70
CA LYS A 70 12.93 -5.72 -0.74
C LYS A 70 13.06 -7.16 -1.20
N ILE A 71 12.41 -7.48 -2.31
CA ILE A 71 12.63 -8.69 -3.10
C ILE A 71 13.05 -8.26 -4.50
N GLY A 72 14.32 -8.47 -4.84
CA GLY A 72 14.93 -7.78 -5.99
C GLY A 72 14.83 -6.27 -5.80
N GLU A 73 14.21 -5.58 -6.75
CA GLU A 73 13.96 -4.13 -6.69
C GLU A 73 12.58 -3.76 -6.12
N VAL A 74 11.75 -4.75 -5.79
CA VAL A 74 10.39 -4.54 -5.29
C VAL A 74 10.43 -4.29 -3.79
N GLU A 75 10.04 -3.08 -3.39
CA GLU A 75 9.87 -2.70 -1.99
C GLU A 75 8.60 -3.31 -1.39
N LEU A 76 8.73 -3.92 -0.22
CA LEU A 76 7.64 -4.54 0.53
C LEU A 76 7.35 -3.74 1.79
N SER A 77 6.07 -3.43 2.01
CA SER A 77 5.59 -2.85 3.27
C SER A 77 4.34 -3.61 3.73
N GLN A 78 3.26 -3.48 2.97
CA GLN A 78 2.04 -4.25 3.16
C GLN A 78 2.03 -5.47 2.24
N VAL A 79 1.65 -6.62 2.78
CA VAL A 79 1.69 -7.89 2.06
C VAL A 79 0.43 -8.70 2.32
N THR A 80 0.12 -9.59 1.37
CA THR A 80 -0.82 -10.69 1.59
C THR A 80 -0.12 -12.03 1.48
N ILE A 81 -0.49 -12.97 2.35
CA ILE A 81 -0.12 -14.38 2.25
C ILE A 81 -1.36 -15.25 2.42
N VAL A 82 -1.39 -16.42 1.78
CA VAL A 82 -2.43 -17.43 2.00
C VAL A 82 -1.75 -18.73 2.41
N GLY A 83 -2.17 -19.29 3.54
CA GLY A 83 -1.57 -20.52 4.08
C GLY A 83 -2.42 -21.17 5.15
N ILE A 84 -2.00 -22.34 5.62
CA ILE A 84 -2.66 -23.10 6.69
C ILE A 84 -2.14 -22.67 8.06
N VAL A 85 -3.06 -22.49 9.02
CA VAL A 85 -2.70 -22.26 10.42
C VAL A 85 -2.15 -23.57 11.01
N ARG A 86 -0.88 -23.58 11.40
CA ARG A 86 -0.23 -24.71 12.08
C ARG A 86 -0.36 -24.63 13.60
N HIS A 87 -0.39 -23.42 14.14
CA HIS A 87 -0.48 -23.14 15.57
C HIS A 87 -1.13 -21.78 15.78
N ALA A 88 -1.85 -21.63 16.88
CA ALA A 88 -2.45 -20.37 17.32
C ALA A 88 -2.33 -20.26 18.84
N GLU A 89 -1.77 -19.15 19.32
CA GLU A 89 -1.60 -18.86 20.75
C GLU A 89 -2.27 -17.53 21.06
N LYS A 90 -3.34 -17.55 21.86
CA LYS A 90 -4.04 -16.33 22.29
C LYS A 90 -3.44 -15.82 23.60
N ALA A 91 -3.00 -14.57 23.59
CA ALA A 91 -2.61 -13.81 24.76
C ALA A 91 -3.64 -12.69 25.02
N PRO A 92 -3.53 -11.94 26.14
CA PRO A 92 -4.51 -10.90 26.47
C PRO A 92 -4.66 -9.80 25.41
N THR A 93 -3.58 -9.43 24.73
CA THR A 93 -3.56 -8.30 23.78
C THR A 93 -3.38 -8.73 22.33
N ASN A 94 -3.08 -10.00 22.06
CA ASN A 94 -2.84 -10.47 20.70
C ASN A 94 -3.10 -11.97 20.54
N ILE A 95 -3.16 -12.40 19.28
CA ILE A 95 -3.09 -13.81 18.89
C ILE A 95 -1.85 -13.98 18.02
N LEU A 96 -1.01 -14.97 18.34
CA LEU A 96 0.16 -15.33 17.58
C LEU A 96 -0.11 -16.64 16.82
N TYR A 97 -0.16 -16.53 15.50
CA TYR A 97 -0.32 -17.64 14.58
C TYR A 97 1.02 -18.08 14.00
N LYS A 98 1.12 -19.36 13.65
CA LYS A 98 2.12 -19.87 12.71
C LYS A 98 1.42 -20.27 11.42
N VAL A 99 1.68 -19.55 10.34
CA VAL A 99 1.05 -19.76 9.03
C VAL A 99 2.05 -20.39 8.07
N ASP A 100 1.62 -21.46 7.40
CA ASP A 100 2.45 -22.26 6.50
C ASP A 100 1.83 -22.29 5.09
N ASP A 101 2.58 -21.87 4.09
CA ASP A 101 2.17 -21.91 2.67
C ASP A 101 2.95 -22.96 1.87
N MET A 102 3.71 -23.83 2.54
CA MET A 102 4.60 -24.86 1.97
C MET A 102 5.84 -24.34 1.25
N THR A 103 6.09 -23.02 1.22
CA THR A 103 7.25 -22.47 0.50
C THR A 103 8.50 -22.36 1.37
N ALA A 104 8.34 -22.31 2.69
CA ALA A 104 9.42 -22.32 3.69
C ALA A 104 8.87 -22.74 5.07
N ALA A 105 9.69 -22.60 6.12
CA ALA A 105 9.21 -22.83 7.49
C ALA A 105 8.04 -21.88 7.85
N PRO A 106 7.08 -22.31 8.69
CA PRO A 106 5.93 -21.50 9.05
C PRO A 106 6.31 -20.12 9.59
N MET A 107 5.62 -19.08 9.13
CA MET A 107 5.85 -17.69 9.52
C MET A 107 5.01 -17.31 10.73
N ASP A 108 5.62 -16.55 11.65
CA ASP A 108 4.91 -15.93 12.76
C ASP A 108 4.03 -14.77 12.25
N VAL A 109 2.73 -14.83 12.55
CA VAL A 109 1.74 -13.81 12.22
C VAL A 109 1.06 -13.35 13.50
N ARG A 110 1.18 -12.06 13.83
CA ARG A 110 0.58 -11.47 15.03
C ARG A 110 -0.63 -10.63 14.68
N GLN A 111 -1.78 -10.93 15.28
CA GLN A 111 -3.00 -10.12 15.23
C GLN A 111 -3.18 -9.45 16.59
N TRP A 112 -3.36 -8.13 16.64
CA TRP A 112 -3.73 -7.45 17.89
C TRP A 112 -5.22 -7.64 18.17
N VAL A 113 -5.57 -7.77 19.44
CA VAL A 113 -6.93 -8.02 19.93
C VAL A 113 -7.31 -6.83 20.81
N ASP A 114 -8.40 -6.15 20.46
CA ASP A 114 -8.96 -5.12 21.33
C ASP A 114 -9.84 -5.79 22.39
N THR A 115 -9.54 -5.52 23.66
CA THR A 115 -10.23 -6.13 24.82
C THR A 115 -11.58 -5.50 25.12
N ASP A 116 -11.87 -4.32 24.56
CA ASP A 116 -13.00 -3.49 24.96
C ASP A 116 -14.23 -3.71 24.08
N GLU A 117 -14.08 -4.38 22.93
CA GLU A 117 -15.17 -4.76 22.04
C GLU A 117 -15.23 -6.28 21.85
N VAL A 118 -16.40 -6.87 22.05
CA VAL A 118 -16.67 -8.25 21.62
C VAL A 118 -16.90 -8.23 20.11
N SER A 119 -15.84 -7.95 19.35
CA SER A 119 -15.85 -8.00 17.89
C SER A 119 -15.63 -9.44 17.42
N HIS A 120 -16.19 -9.79 16.25
CA HIS A 120 -15.95 -11.10 15.61
C HIS A 120 -14.48 -11.34 15.26
N GLU A 121 -13.64 -10.30 15.28
CA GLU A 121 -12.20 -10.37 14.99
C GLU A 121 -11.38 -11.00 16.13
N ASN A 122 -11.96 -11.13 17.33
CA ASN A 122 -11.31 -11.70 18.51
C ASN A 122 -11.41 -13.23 18.61
N VAL A 123 -12.06 -13.86 17.62
CA VAL A 123 -12.19 -15.32 17.51
C VAL A 123 -10.91 -15.91 16.92
N VAL A 124 -10.33 -16.88 17.62
CA VAL A 124 -9.12 -17.57 17.16
C VAL A 124 -9.50 -18.49 16.01
N VAL A 125 -8.83 -18.33 14.87
CA VAL A 125 -8.96 -19.29 13.76
C VAL A 125 -8.23 -20.59 14.15
N PRO A 126 -8.90 -21.75 14.14
CA PRO A 126 -8.28 -22.98 14.63
C PRO A 126 -7.15 -23.49 13.72
N PRO A 127 -6.16 -24.21 14.27
CA PRO A 127 -5.18 -24.93 13.47
C PRO A 127 -5.85 -25.89 12.47
N GLY A 128 -5.28 -26.01 11.28
CA GLY A 128 -5.83 -26.78 10.15
C GLY A 128 -6.64 -25.96 9.15
N SER A 129 -7.02 -24.73 9.51
CA SER A 129 -7.76 -23.83 8.60
C SER A 129 -6.82 -23.07 7.68
N TYR A 130 -7.24 -22.90 6.41
CA TYR A 130 -6.60 -21.95 5.50
C TYR A 130 -7.05 -20.53 5.81
N VAL A 131 -6.10 -19.59 5.76
CA VAL A 131 -6.35 -18.17 5.99
C VAL A 131 -5.66 -17.32 4.95
N LYS A 132 -6.32 -16.22 4.54
CA LYS A 132 -5.71 -15.08 3.87
C LYS A 132 -5.36 -14.04 4.92
N VAL A 133 -4.07 -13.72 5.02
CA VAL A 133 -3.52 -12.74 5.96
C VAL A 133 -3.14 -11.50 5.18
N SER A 134 -3.62 -10.34 5.64
CA SER A 134 -3.15 -9.03 5.19
C SER A 134 -2.46 -8.32 6.35
N GLY A 135 -1.23 -7.86 6.14
CA GLY A 135 -0.44 -7.30 7.21
C GLY A 135 0.80 -6.55 6.77
N HIS A 136 1.53 -6.06 7.75
CA HIS A 136 2.81 -5.39 7.55
C HIS A 136 3.96 -6.36 7.84
N LEU A 137 4.94 -6.42 6.94
CA LEU A 137 6.17 -7.14 7.21
C LEU A 137 6.98 -6.40 8.30
N ARG A 138 7.49 -7.15 9.26
CA ARG A 138 8.34 -6.67 10.35
C ARG A 138 9.52 -7.60 10.54
N SER A 139 10.60 -7.05 11.08
CA SER A 139 11.78 -7.80 11.48
C SER A 139 12.22 -7.32 12.85
N PHE A 140 12.43 -8.26 13.77
CA PHE A 140 12.98 -7.98 15.08
C PHE A 140 14.07 -9.00 15.38
N GLN A 141 15.27 -8.54 15.71
CA GLN A 141 16.44 -9.40 15.94
C GLN A 141 16.66 -10.42 14.80
N ASN A 142 16.57 -9.94 13.54
CA ASN A 142 16.66 -10.74 12.32
C ASN A 142 15.59 -11.83 12.13
N LYS A 143 14.55 -11.85 12.97
CA LYS A 143 13.38 -12.71 12.78
C LYS A 143 12.27 -11.93 12.08
N LYS A 144 11.91 -12.36 10.87
CA LYS A 144 10.82 -11.76 10.10
C LYS A 144 9.46 -12.33 10.52
N SER A 145 8.46 -11.46 10.59
CA SER A 145 7.08 -11.79 10.98
C SER A 145 6.10 -10.84 10.30
N VAL A 146 4.82 -11.22 10.24
CA VAL A 146 3.75 -10.33 9.74
C VAL A 146 2.92 -9.83 10.92
N VAL A 147 2.71 -8.53 11.01
CA VAL A 147 1.72 -7.93 11.90
C VAL A 147 0.43 -7.75 11.09
N ALA A 148 -0.53 -8.62 11.32
CA ALA A 148 -1.78 -8.67 10.59
C ALA A 148 -2.75 -7.58 11.08
N PHE A 149 -3.34 -6.89 10.12
CA PHE A 149 -4.53 -6.06 10.36
C PHE A 149 -5.81 -6.78 9.89
N LYS A 150 -5.68 -7.87 9.11
CA LYS A 150 -6.80 -8.72 8.73
C LYS A 150 -6.34 -10.17 8.60
N ILE A 151 -7.10 -11.09 9.19
CA ILE A 151 -6.98 -12.53 8.99
C ILE A 151 -8.37 -13.04 8.64
N ALA A 152 -8.54 -13.56 7.42
CA ALA A 152 -9.81 -14.09 6.95
C ALA A 152 -9.65 -15.60 6.70
N PRO A 153 -10.48 -16.46 7.30
CA PRO A 153 -10.59 -17.85 6.87
C PRO A 153 -10.90 -17.92 5.37
N VAL A 154 -10.25 -18.84 4.66
CA VAL A 154 -10.54 -19.11 3.25
C VAL A 154 -11.73 -20.04 3.18
N GLU A 155 -12.81 -19.59 2.54
CA GLU A 155 -14.04 -20.38 2.38
C GLU A 155 -14.06 -21.14 1.05
N ASP A 156 -13.48 -20.56 -0.01
CA ASP A 156 -13.28 -21.21 -1.30
C ASP A 156 -11.78 -21.41 -1.58
N MET A 157 -11.37 -22.66 -1.80
CA MET A 157 -9.98 -23.00 -2.11
C MET A 157 -9.49 -22.42 -3.45
N ASN A 158 -10.39 -21.95 -4.32
CA ASN A 158 -9.99 -21.17 -5.49
C ASN A 158 -9.28 -19.87 -5.11
N GLU A 159 -9.52 -19.30 -3.92
CA GLU A 159 -8.79 -18.13 -3.42
C GLU A 159 -7.31 -18.44 -3.19
N PHE A 160 -6.98 -19.65 -2.73
CA PHE A 160 -5.59 -20.10 -2.57
C PHE A 160 -4.90 -20.20 -3.93
N VAL A 161 -5.55 -20.82 -4.91
CA VAL A 161 -5.01 -20.92 -6.27
C VAL A 161 -4.86 -19.56 -6.92
N SER A 162 -5.85 -18.68 -6.77
CA SER A 162 -5.82 -17.31 -7.28
C SER A 162 -4.68 -16.52 -6.64
N HIS A 163 -4.47 -16.65 -5.33
CA HIS A 163 -3.34 -16.01 -4.65
C HIS A 163 -1.99 -16.45 -5.20
N MET A 164 -1.80 -17.74 -5.51
CA MET A 164 -0.55 -18.20 -6.15
C MET A 164 -0.30 -17.51 -7.51
N LEU A 165 -1.35 -17.34 -8.32
CA LEU A 165 -1.26 -16.63 -9.60
C LEU A 165 -1.01 -15.13 -9.41
N GLU A 166 -1.67 -14.51 -8.43
CA GLU A 166 -1.47 -13.11 -8.04
C GLU A 166 -0.03 -12.84 -7.62
N VAL A 167 0.58 -13.72 -6.82
CA VAL A 167 1.99 -13.62 -6.41
C VAL A 167 2.90 -13.58 -7.64
N VAL A 168 2.75 -14.54 -8.56
CA VAL A 168 3.60 -14.60 -9.77
C VAL A 168 3.41 -13.36 -10.62
N GLN A 169 2.16 -12.98 -10.89
CA GLN A 169 1.82 -11.83 -11.74
C GLN A 169 2.32 -10.52 -11.15
N ALA A 170 2.14 -10.29 -9.84
CA ALA A 170 2.57 -9.08 -9.17
C ALA A 170 4.10 -8.94 -9.21
N HIS A 171 4.83 -10.01 -8.88
CA HIS A 171 6.29 -9.97 -8.87
C HIS A 171 6.89 -9.85 -10.29
N MET A 172 6.30 -10.47 -11.31
CA MET A 172 6.72 -10.26 -12.70
C MET A 172 6.50 -8.80 -13.14
N SER A 173 5.33 -8.24 -12.83
CA SER A 173 4.95 -6.89 -13.25
C SER A 173 5.79 -5.82 -12.54
N LEU A 174 6.01 -5.96 -11.24
CA LEU A 174 6.79 -5.02 -10.45
C LEU A 174 8.28 -5.06 -10.83
N ASN A 175 8.83 -6.25 -11.07
CA ASN A 175 10.20 -6.38 -11.55
C ASN A 175 10.40 -5.73 -12.94
N ALA A 176 9.43 -5.87 -13.84
CA ALA A 176 9.49 -5.26 -15.17
C ALA A 176 9.44 -3.72 -15.11
N GLN A 177 8.68 -3.15 -14.17
CA GLN A 177 8.63 -1.69 -13.96
C GLN A 177 9.91 -1.11 -13.36
N THR A 178 10.65 -1.91 -12.59
CA THR A 178 11.92 -1.49 -11.97
C THR A 178 13.14 -1.70 -12.87
N ALA A 179 13.01 -2.47 -13.96
CA ALA A 179 14.08 -2.59 -14.93
C ALA A 179 14.28 -1.24 -15.65
N PRO A 180 15.52 -0.74 -15.81
CA PRO A 180 15.75 0.46 -16.58
C PRO A 180 15.23 0.24 -18.00
N SER A 181 14.38 1.15 -18.48
CA SER A 181 14.00 1.18 -19.89
C SER A 181 15.26 1.43 -20.71
N VAL A 182 15.88 0.36 -21.18
CA VAL A 182 16.86 0.46 -22.26
C VAL A 182 16.06 1.04 -23.42
N GLY A 183 16.38 2.29 -23.79
CA GLY A 183 15.64 3.10 -24.75
C GLY A 183 15.31 2.32 -26.02
N GLY A 184 14.11 1.76 -26.06
CA GLY A 184 13.50 1.14 -27.22
C GLY A 184 12.41 2.08 -27.70
N THR A 185 12.68 2.74 -28.82
CA THR A 185 11.74 3.53 -29.60
C THR A 185 10.31 3.02 -29.50
N SER A 186 9.40 3.90 -29.06
CA SER A 186 7.96 3.72 -29.18
C SER A 186 7.59 3.49 -30.64
N MET A 187 7.43 2.24 -31.05
CA MET A 187 6.79 1.93 -32.33
C MET A 187 5.29 2.01 -32.10
N ALA A 188 4.72 3.15 -32.50
CA ALA A 188 3.29 3.29 -32.69
C ALA A 188 2.80 2.14 -33.59
N LEU A 189 1.72 1.50 -33.17
CA LEU A 189 1.02 0.47 -33.91
C LEU A 189 0.36 1.11 -35.15
N SER A 190 1.09 1.20 -36.26
CA SER A 190 0.53 1.51 -37.56
C SER A 190 -0.03 0.23 -38.18
N THR A 191 -1.36 0.15 -38.25
CA THR A 191 -2.14 -0.88 -38.93
C THR A 191 -1.70 -1.03 -40.39
N PRO A 192 -1.15 -2.17 -40.85
CA PRO A 192 -0.84 -2.38 -42.25
C PRO A 192 -2.06 -2.98 -42.96
N GLY A 193 -2.77 -2.12 -43.69
CA GLY A 193 -3.91 -2.50 -44.50
C GLY A 193 -4.03 -1.68 -45.77
N ARG A 194 -2.98 -1.65 -46.61
CA ARG A 194 -3.10 -1.37 -48.06
C ARG A 194 -1.79 -1.68 -48.80
N MET A 195 -1.72 -2.83 -49.47
CA MET A 195 -0.66 -3.18 -50.41
C MET A 195 -0.85 -2.38 -51.71
N GLY A 196 0.16 -1.58 -52.06
CA GLY A 196 0.36 -0.97 -53.37
C GLY A 196 1.79 -1.23 -53.81
N ASN A 197 1.93 -2.11 -54.80
CA ASN A 197 3.13 -2.66 -55.42
C ASN A 197 4.21 -1.63 -55.82
N ALA A 198 5.47 -1.86 -55.43
CA ALA A 198 6.67 -1.75 -56.29
C ALA A 198 8.00 -1.98 -55.53
N GLY A 199 8.76 -2.98 -55.97
CA GLY A 199 10.20 -2.84 -56.27
C GLY A 199 11.24 -2.80 -55.14
N GLY A 200 11.97 -3.91 -54.97
CA GLY A 200 13.43 -3.91 -55.05
C GLY A 200 14.28 -3.82 -53.77
N SER A 201 15.20 -4.80 -53.67
CA SER A 201 16.56 -4.72 -53.12
C SER A 201 16.86 -5.36 -51.75
N PHE A 202 17.79 -6.31 -51.85
CA PHE A 202 18.72 -6.94 -50.89
C PHE A 202 18.80 -6.40 -49.45
N THR A 203 18.81 -7.32 -48.47
CA THR A 203 19.92 -7.52 -47.51
C THR A 203 19.64 -8.74 -46.62
N GLY A 204 20.72 -9.37 -46.14
CA GLY A 204 20.79 -10.74 -45.63
C GLY A 204 19.86 -11.07 -44.46
N GLY A 205 19.42 -12.33 -44.44
CA GLY A 205 18.42 -12.89 -43.55
C GLY A 205 18.78 -12.78 -42.07
N THR A 206 18.24 -11.76 -41.42
CA THR A 206 17.78 -11.85 -40.04
C THR A 206 16.54 -12.72 -40.04
N GLU A 207 16.57 -13.80 -39.24
CA GLU A 207 15.39 -14.64 -38.97
C GLU A 207 14.21 -13.75 -38.58
N LEU A 208 13.21 -13.70 -39.45
CA LEU A 208 11.91 -13.11 -39.17
C LEU A 208 11.26 -13.93 -38.05
N GLN A 209 11.40 -13.46 -36.82
CA GLN A 209 10.54 -13.88 -35.72
C GLN A 209 9.13 -13.40 -36.02
N THR A 210 8.32 -14.24 -36.65
CA THR A 210 6.87 -14.07 -36.64
C THR A 210 6.36 -14.46 -35.25
N ASN A 211 5.80 -13.50 -34.53
CA ASN A 211 5.17 -13.70 -33.21
C ASN A 211 6.10 -14.24 -32.10
N GLY A 212 7.41 -14.00 -32.17
CA GLY A 212 8.33 -14.40 -31.10
C GLY A 212 8.56 -15.92 -30.99
N LEU A 213 8.18 -16.67 -32.02
CA LEU A 213 8.47 -18.09 -32.15
C LEU A 213 9.56 -18.30 -33.21
N THR A 214 10.46 -19.24 -32.94
CA THR A 214 11.42 -19.73 -33.95
C THR A 214 10.68 -20.49 -35.05
N ALA A 215 11.27 -20.58 -36.25
CA ALA A 215 10.68 -21.29 -37.39
C ALA A 215 10.36 -22.77 -37.10
N HIS A 216 11.03 -23.38 -36.12
CA HIS A 216 10.75 -24.74 -35.66
C HIS A 216 9.54 -24.79 -34.70
N GLN A 217 9.28 -23.73 -33.93
CA GLN A 217 8.17 -23.68 -32.97
C GLN A 217 6.81 -23.44 -33.65
N SER A 218 6.77 -22.89 -34.87
CA SER A 218 5.52 -22.68 -35.62
C SER A 218 4.97 -23.93 -36.30
N GLN A 219 5.71 -25.04 -36.34
CA GLN A 219 5.28 -26.29 -36.98
C GLN A 219 4.55 -27.25 -36.01
N VAL A 220 4.45 -26.90 -34.73
CA VAL A 220 3.94 -27.78 -33.66
C VAL A 220 2.56 -27.33 -33.14
N ILE A 221 2.03 -26.21 -33.63
CA ILE A 221 0.69 -25.68 -33.31
C ILE A 221 -0.16 -25.73 -34.58
#